data_AF-A0A519GAR8-F1
#
_entry.id   AF-A0A519GAR8-F1
#
_cell.length_a   1.000
_cell.length_b   1.000
_cell.length_c   1.000
_cell.angle_alpha   90.00
_cell.angle_beta   90.00
_cell.angle_gamma   90.00
#
_symmetry.space_group_name_H-M   'P 1'
#
loop_
_entity.id
_entity.type
_entity.pdbx_description
1 polymer ?
#
loop_
_entity_poly.entity_id
_entity_poly.type
_entity_poly.pdbx_seq_one_letter_code
_entity_poly.pdbx_strand_id
1 'polypeptide(L)' 'VLPQSPITADQVDDYLAANEGMPDGHYAKFGGENLPGYPEVWQQRQIP' A
#
# COMPACT_ATOMS: atom_id res chain seq x y z
N VAL A 1 -4.89 -6.93 13.29
CA VAL A 1 -3.84 -5.94 12.94
C VAL A 1 -2.74 -6.05 13.98
N LEU A 2 -1.58 -6.58 13.60
CA LEU A 2 -0.37 -6.52 14.43
C LEU A 2 0.16 -5.08 14.40
N PRO A 3 0.78 -4.57 15.47
CA PRO A 3 1.24 -3.18 15.52
C PRO A 3 2.31 -2.97 14.44
N GLN A 4 1.99 -2.17 13.43
CA GLN A 4 2.97 -1.74 12.46
C GLN A 4 3.76 -0.56 13.01
N SER A 5 5.08 -0.58 12.84
CA SER A 5 5.90 0.57 13.17
C SER A 5 5.45 1.77 12.33
N PRO A 6 5.23 2.94 12.94
CA PRO A 6 4.92 4.16 12.18
C PRO A 6 5.95 4.42 11.08
N ILE A 7 5.54 5.09 10.01
CA ILE A 7 6.50 5.73 9.09
C ILE A 7 7.05 6.99 9.76
N THR A 8 8.31 7.29 9.50
CA THR A 8 8.94 8.55 9.92
C THR A 8 8.77 9.61 8.84
N ALA A 9 9.02 10.88 9.18
CA ALA A 9 8.84 12.00 8.23
C ALA A 9 9.72 11.86 6.98
N ASP A 10 10.94 11.35 7.15
CA ASP A 10 11.89 11.05 6.06
C ASP A 10 11.44 9.91 5.13
N GLN A 11 10.47 9.09 5.56
CA GLN A 11 9.94 7.98 4.77
C GLN A 11 8.64 8.32 4.05
N VAL A 12 8.02 9.47 4.36
CA VAL A 12 6.66 9.80 3.87
C VAL A 12 6.62 9.84 2.34
N ASP A 13 7.57 10.52 1.71
CA ASP A 13 7.57 10.70 0.25
C ASP A 13 7.71 9.37 -0.49
N ASP A 14 8.58 8.47 0.00
CA ASP A 14 8.76 7.13 -0.56
C ASP A 14 7.46 6.32 -0.50
N TYR A 15 6.78 6.36 0.65
CA TYR A 15 5.50 5.66 0.81
C TYR A 15 4.38 6.31 0.00
N LEU A 16 4.37 7.63 -0.19
CA LEU A 16 3.39 8.28 -1.07
C LEU A 16 3.59 7.85 -2.53
N ALA A 17 4.83 7.85 -3.02
CA ALA A 17 5.16 7.42 -4.38
C ALA A 17 4.84 5.93 -4.60
N ALA A 18 5.18 5.06 -3.65
CA ALA A 18 4.91 3.63 -3.75
C ALA A 18 3.41 3.29 -3.75
N ASN A 19 2.58 4.16 -3.16
CA ASN A 19 1.13 3.97 -3.07
C ASN A 19 0.34 4.75 -4.13
N GLU A 20 1.02 5.41 -5.07
CA GLU A 20 0.35 6.14 -6.16
C GLU A 20 -0.53 5.18 -7.00
N GLY A 21 -1.78 5.59 -7.23
CA GLY A 21 -2.78 4.77 -7.95
C GLY A 21 -3.47 3.69 -7.10
N MET A 22 -3.11 3.53 -5.82
CA MET A 22 -3.86 2.65 -4.92
C MET A 22 -5.23 3.22 -4.54
N PRO A 23 -6.21 2.38 -4.14
CA PRO A 23 -7.51 2.85 -3.67
C PRO A 23 -7.42 3.75 -2.44
N ASP A 24 -8.39 4.64 -2.28
CA ASP A 24 -8.52 5.48 -1.09
C ASP A 24 -8.61 4.61 0.19
N GLY A 25 -7.88 5.01 1.23
CA GLY A 25 -7.80 4.26 2.48
C GLY A 25 -6.84 3.06 2.44
N HIS A 26 -6.05 2.89 1.38
CA HIS A 26 -4.93 1.94 1.37
C HIS A 26 -3.89 2.33 2.44
N TYR A 27 -3.41 1.34 3.19
CA TYR A 27 -2.42 1.57 4.24
C TYR A 27 -1.05 1.91 3.64
N ALA A 28 -0.34 2.85 4.24
CA ALA A 28 1.03 3.17 3.83
C ALA A 28 1.96 1.93 3.85
N LYS A 29 1.75 1.02 4.80
CA LYS A 29 2.41 -0.29 4.89
C LYS A 29 1.36 -1.39 4.84
N PHE A 30 0.98 -1.87 3.65
CA PHE A 30 -0.04 -2.92 3.55
C PHE A 30 0.48 -4.29 4.02
N GLY A 31 1.74 -4.63 3.73
CA GLY A 31 2.36 -5.90 4.09
C GLY A 31 1.93 -7.10 3.22
N GLY A 32 1.10 -6.85 2.20
CA GLY A 32 0.61 -7.82 1.23
C GLY A 32 1.24 -7.66 -0.15
N GLU A 33 2.40 -7.00 -0.26
CA GLU A 33 3.08 -6.70 -1.52
C GLU A 33 3.51 -7.98 -2.27
N ASN A 34 3.61 -9.11 -1.55
CA ASN A 34 3.93 -10.43 -2.10
C ASN A 34 2.68 -11.26 -2.46
N LEU A 35 1.47 -10.72 -2.30
CA LEU A 35 0.25 -11.45 -2.66
C LEU A 35 0.09 -11.50 -4.19
N PRO A 36 -0.46 -12.60 -4.75
CA PRO A 36 -0.72 -12.70 -6.18
C PRO A 36 -1.57 -11.54 -6.70
N GLY A 37 -1.15 -10.96 -7.83
CA GLY A 37 -1.83 -9.84 -8.48
C GLY A 37 -1.46 -8.46 -7.94
N TYR A 38 -0.56 -8.34 -6.95
CA TYR A 38 -0.14 -7.03 -6.44
C TYR A 38 0.86 -6.42 -7.43
N PRO A 39 0.78 -5.12 -7.74
CA PRO A 39 -0.20 -4.12 -7.29
C PRO A 39 -1.48 -4.04 -8.14
N GLU A 40 -1.50 -4.75 -9.27
CA GLU A 40 -2.40 -4.49 -10.39
C GLU A 40 -3.89 -4.70 -10.08
N VAL A 41 -4.27 -5.75 -9.36
CA VAL A 41 -5.68 -6.00 -9.01
C VAL A 41 -6.25 -4.95 -8.05
N TRP A 42 -5.40 -4.35 -7.20
CA TRP A 42 -5.78 -3.29 -6.28
C TRP A 42 -5.92 -1.95 -7.01
N GLN A 43 -4.94 -1.60 -7.85
CA GLN A 43 -4.98 -0.36 -8.64
C GLN A 43 -6.18 -0.35 -9.60
N GLN A 44 -6.50 -1.49 -10.21
CA GLN A 44 -7.61 -1.62 -11.14
C GLN A 44 -8.96 -1.93 -10.45
N ARG A 45 -8.98 -2.02 -9.11
CA ARG A 45 -10.17 -2.36 -8.32
C ARG A 45 -10.88 -3.62 -8.82
N GLN A 46 -10.11 -4.62 -9.27
CA GLN A 46 -10.63 -5.91 -9.69
C GLN A 46 -10.96 -6.72 -8.43
N ILE A 47 -12.22 -6.68 -8.02
CA ILE A 47 -12.76 -7.53 -6.95
C ILE A 47 -13.25 -8.83 -7.62
N PRO A 48 -12.78 -10.02 -7.19
CA PRO A 48 -13.28 -11.29 -7.71
C PRO A 48 -14.78 -11.50 -7.47
#